data_AF-A0AA37KA97-F1
#
_entry.id   AF-A0AA37KA97-F1
#
_cell.length_a   1.000
_cell.length_b   1.000
_cell.length_c   1.000
_cell.angle_alpha   90.00
_cell.angle_beta   90.00
_cell.angle_gamma   90.00
#
_symmetry.space_group_name_H-M   'P 1'
#
loop_
_entity.id
_entity.type
_entity.pdbx_description
1 polymer ?
#
loop_
_entity_poly.entity_id
_entity_poly.type
_entity_poly.pdbx_seq_one_letter_code
_entity_poly.pdbx_strand_id
1 'polypeptide(L)'
;MLAVPKAGAQDVWDGKPDKSWYTDDSQEDDGVYHIKTAAELAGMAELVNGGYDFCDKTVMLDADIVLNETDGWENWGYKAPDGLKEWTPIGTYDSPFSGIFDGQGHTVKGVYIMRKNYAGLFGYLDGGTIQNVGVVESNISGSRIGGIVGHNRGDINSCYYTGEVVGPISGGIIGMREEGDISNCYYSDNIGQGVVVNLMVIP
;
A
#
# COMPACT_ATOMS: atom_id res chain seq x y z
N MET A 1 -15.34 18.69 31.10
CA MET A 1 -14.84 17.66 30.17
C MET A 1 -15.18 18.13 28.77
N LEU A 2 -14.18 18.58 28.00
CA LEU A 2 -14.35 18.84 26.58
C LEU A 2 -14.43 17.48 25.89
N ALA A 3 -15.54 17.22 25.21
CA ALA A 3 -15.67 16.04 24.38
C ALA A 3 -14.63 16.14 23.25
N VAL A 4 -13.70 15.19 23.20
CA VAL A 4 -12.88 14.97 22.01
C VAL A 4 -13.86 14.56 20.91
N PRO A 5 -13.90 15.25 19.75
CA PRO A 5 -14.74 14.80 18.65
C PRO A 5 -14.29 13.39 18.26
N LYS A 6 -15.24 12.45 18.24
CA LYS A 6 -15.02 11.15 17.60
C LYS A 6 -14.70 11.45 16.13
N ALA A 7 -13.53 11.04 15.65
CA ALA A 7 -13.18 11.13 14.23
C ALA A 7 -14.38 10.61 13.40
N GLY A 8 -14.77 11.36 12.37
CA GLY A 8 -15.83 10.93 11.46
C GLY A 8 -15.50 9.54 10.93
N ALA A 9 -16.49 8.66 10.79
CA ALA A 9 -16.28 7.38 10.14
C ALA A 9 -15.66 7.65 8.76
N GLN A 10 -14.50 7.09 8.50
CA GLN A 10 -13.92 7.13 7.15
C GLN A 10 -14.77 6.30 6.22
N ASP A 11 -15.11 6.86 5.07
CA ASP A 11 -15.93 6.18 4.09
C ASP A 11 -15.11 5.06 3.44
N VAL A 12 -15.66 3.84 3.48
CA VAL A 12 -15.10 2.69 2.76
C VAL A 12 -15.17 2.97 1.26
N TRP A 13 -14.08 2.67 0.56
CA TRP A 13 -14.00 2.83 -0.89
C TRP A 13 -15.20 2.23 -1.60
N ASP A 14 -15.78 2.94 -2.57
CA ASP A 14 -16.89 2.42 -3.37
C ASP A 14 -16.41 1.58 -4.58
N GLY A 15 -15.10 1.54 -4.84
CA GLY A 15 -14.49 0.86 -5.98
C GLY A 15 -14.21 1.80 -7.16
N LYS A 16 -14.49 3.10 -7.04
CA LYS A 16 -14.23 4.09 -8.10
C LYS A 16 -13.04 4.99 -7.74
N PRO A 17 -12.12 5.22 -8.68
CA PRO A 17 -11.00 6.13 -8.46
C PRO A 17 -11.40 7.59 -8.65
N ASP A 18 -10.71 8.47 -7.94
CA ASP A 18 -10.76 9.92 -8.11
C ASP A 18 -9.35 10.46 -8.41
N LYS A 19 -9.21 11.15 -9.54
CA LYS A 19 -7.95 11.76 -10.00
C LYS A 19 -8.02 13.28 -10.00
N SER A 20 -9.11 13.87 -9.50
CA SER A 20 -9.35 15.32 -9.54
C SER A 20 -8.36 16.12 -8.68
N TRP A 21 -7.66 15.45 -7.77
CA TRP A 21 -6.59 16.01 -6.95
C TRP A 21 -5.25 16.19 -7.68
N TYR A 22 -5.05 15.53 -8.82
CA TYR A 22 -3.78 15.52 -9.55
C TYR A 22 -3.79 16.53 -10.72
N THR A 23 -2.75 17.35 -10.77
CA THR A 23 -2.40 18.20 -11.92
C THR A 23 -0.97 17.86 -12.34
N ASP A 24 -0.67 17.82 -13.64
CA ASP A 24 0.69 17.51 -14.11
C ASP A 24 1.61 18.76 -14.11
N ASP A 25 1.29 19.75 -13.27
CA ASP A 25 2.04 20.99 -13.18
C ASP A 25 3.01 20.91 -11.99
N SER A 26 4.26 20.57 -12.28
CA SER A 26 5.34 20.49 -11.27
C SER A 26 5.66 21.83 -10.59
N GLN A 27 5.02 22.93 -10.99
CA GLN A 27 5.12 24.23 -10.32
C GLN A 27 4.06 24.44 -9.24
N GLU A 28 2.98 23.63 -9.21
CA GLU A 28 1.99 23.69 -8.14
C GLU A 28 2.49 22.91 -6.91
N ASP A 29 2.48 23.61 -5.76
CA ASP A 29 2.84 23.09 -4.42
C ASP A 29 4.16 22.29 -4.37
N ASP A 30 5.14 22.67 -5.19
CA ASP A 30 6.47 22.03 -5.25
C ASP A 30 6.41 20.51 -5.53
N GLY A 31 5.38 20.06 -6.26
CA GLY A 31 5.17 18.64 -6.57
C GLY A 31 4.65 17.81 -5.40
N VAL A 32 4.06 18.44 -4.39
CA VAL A 32 3.44 17.76 -3.24
C VAL A 32 1.93 17.59 -3.47
N TYR A 33 1.42 16.39 -3.19
CA TYR A 33 0.01 16.03 -3.33
C TYR A 33 -0.50 15.35 -2.06
N HIS A 34 -1.76 15.60 -1.72
CA HIS A 34 -2.38 15.08 -0.49
C HIS A 34 -3.56 14.16 -0.81
N ILE A 35 -3.56 12.97 -0.20
CA ILE A 35 -4.61 11.97 -0.32
C ILE A 35 -5.33 11.83 1.02
N LYS A 36 -6.65 11.97 1.01
CA LYS A 36 -7.52 11.91 2.20
C LYS A 36 -8.54 10.79 2.13
N THR A 37 -8.75 10.23 0.94
CA THR A 37 -9.79 9.25 0.67
C THR A 37 -9.27 8.05 -0.10
N ALA A 38 -9.96 6.93 0.05
CA ALA A 38 -9.64 5.73 -0.71
C ALA A 38 -9.81 5.89 -2.23
N ALA A 39 -10.76 6.71 -2.67
CA ALA A 39 -10.96 7.02 -4.08
C ALA A 39 -9.75 7.76 -4.66
N GLU A 40 -9.18 8.73 -3.93
CA GLU A 40 -7.97 9.45 -4.35
C GLU A 40 -6.75 8.52 -4.44
N LEU A 41 -6.56 7.62 -3.47
CA LEU A 41 -5.51 6.59 -3.52
C LEU A 41 -5.69 5.64 -4.71
N ALA A 42 -6.92 5.21 -4.98
CA ALA A 42 -7.21 4.42 -6.17
C ALA A 42 -6.94 5.21 -7.47
N GLY A 43 -7.18 6.53 -7.47
CA GLY A 43 -6.82 7.41 -8.58
C GLY A 43 -5.32 7.51 -8.78
N MET A 44 -4.51 7.55 -7.71
CA MET A 44 -3.05 7.45 -7.80
C MET A 44 -2.63 6.16 -8.51
N ALA A 45 -3.22 5.03 -8.14
CA ALA A 45 -2.94 3.75 -8.80
C ALA A 45 -3.23 3.82 -10.31
N GLU A 46 -4.36 4.42 -10.72
CA GLU A 46 -4.67 4.62 -12.14
C GLU A 46 -3.67 5.55 -12.85
N LEU A 47 -3.22 6.62 -12.20
CA LEU A 47 -2.27 7.57 -12.79
C LEU A 47 -0.90 6.90 -13.01
N VAL A 48 -0.33 6.29 -11.97
CA VAL A 48 0.97 5.60 -12.06
C VAL A 48 0.90 4.48 -13.10
N ASN A 49 -0.14 3.64 -13.04
CA ASN A 49 -0.29 2.52 -13.99
C ASN A 49 -0.63 3.00 -15.41
N GLY A 50 -1.08 4.25 -15.56
CA GLY A 50 -1.29 4.93 -16.83
C GLY A 50 -0.02 5.57 -17.41
N GLY A 51 1.12 5.48 -16.71
CA GLY A 51 2.41 6.01 -17.16
C GLY A 51 2.66 7.48 -16.82
N TYR A 52 1.87 8.07 -15.90
CA TYR A 52 2.17 9.41 -15.39
C TYR A 52 3.43 9.36 -14.53
N ASP A 53 4.33 10.31 -14.74
CA ASP A 53 5.62 10.35 -14.04
C ASP A 53 5.45 10.97 -12.64
N PHE A 54 5.88 10.22 -11.63
CA PHE A 54 5.91 10.67 -10.23
C PHE A 54 7.34 10.96 -9.74
N CYS A 55 8.35 10.90 -10.61
CA CYS A 55 9.72 11.31 -10.27
C CYS A 55 9.72 12.73 -9.69
N ASP A 56 10.48 12.93 -8.61
CA ASP A 56 10.57 14.18 -7.85
C ASP A 56 9.26 14.69 -7.23
N LYS A 57 8.15 13.94 -7.32
CA LYS A 57 6.85 14.28 -6.69
C LYS A 57 6.69 13.55 -5.35
N THR A 58 6.02 14.20 -4.41
CA THR A 58 5.68 13.64 -3.11
C THR A 58 4.17 13.49 -2.96
N VAL A 59 3.70 12.29 -2.61
CA VAL A 59 2.31 12.01 -2.28
C VAL A 59 2.22 11.70 -0.79
N MET A 60 1.41 12.46 -0.07
CA MET A 60 1.20 12.33 1.37
C MET A 60 -0.18 11.79 1.70
N LEU A 61 -0.27 10.86 2.63
CA LEU A 61 -1.56 10.54 3.26
C LEU A 61 -1.85 11.57 4.36
N ASP A 62 -3.03 12.17 4.31
CA ASP A 62 -3.55 13.11 5.32
C ASP A 62 -4.62 12.46 6.21
N ALA A 63 -4.91 11.18 5.97
CA ALA A 63 -5.91 10.39 6.68
C ALA A 63 -5.59 8.90 6.55
N ASP A 64 -6.11 8.10 7.48
CA ASP A 64 -6.19 6.65 7.26
C ASP A 64 -7.07 6.37 6.03
N ILE A 65 -6.85 5.24 5.37
CA ILE A 65 -7.54 4.87 4.13
C ILE A 65 -8.21 3.52 4.33
N VAL A 66 -9.50 3.41 4.00
CA VAL A 66 -10.26 2.17 4.13
C VAL A 66 -10.72 1.69 2.75
N LEU A 67 -10.03 0.69 2.19
CA LEU A 67 -10.34 0.12 0.88
C LEU A 67 -11.50 -0.87 0.93
N ASN A 68 -11.65 -1.56 2.05
CA ASN A 68 -12.69 -2.55 2.29
C ASN A 68 -13.09 -2.60 3.77
N GLU A 69 -14.31 -3.06 4.03
CA GLU A 69 -14.73 -3.47 5.36
C GLU A 69 -13.92 -4.70 5.78
N THR A 70 -13.42 -4.69 7.02
CA THR A 70 -12.49 -5.70 7.55
C THR A 70 -13.04 -6.41 8.77
N ASP A 71 -14.35 -6.32 9.05
CA ASP A 71 -14.98 -7.06 10.13
C ASP A 71 -14.68 -8.56 10.00
N GLY A 72 -13.98 -9.11 11.01
CA GLY A 72 -13.57 -10.51 11.06
C GLY A 72 -12.42 -10.89 10.12
N TRP A 73 -11.60 -9.93 9.69
CA TRP A 73 -10.41 -10.15 8.84
C TRP A 73 -9.48 -11.24 9.38
N GLU A 74 -9.43 -11.43 10.70
CA GLU A 74 -8.63 -12.47 11.37
C GLU A 74 -9.05 -13.90 10.97
N ASN A 75 -10.26 -14.05 10.40
CA ASN A 75 -10.82 -15.34 10.00
C ASN A 75 -10.88 -15.51 8.47
N TRP A 76 -10.36 -14.57 7.69
CA TRP A 76 -10.39 -14.66 6.23
C TRP A 76 -9.57 -15.85 5.71
N GLY A 77 -8.42 -16.14 6.33
CA GLY A 77 -7.54 -17.20 5.86
C GLY A 77 -7.21 -17.05 4.37
N TYR A 78 -7.02 -18.19 3.68
CA TYR A 78 -6.79 -18.19 2.23
C TYR A 78 -7.96 -17.62 1.39
N LYS A 79 -9.15 -17.42 1.97
CA LYS A 79 -10.34 -16.97 1.24
C LYS A 79 -11.07 -15.85 1.98
N ALA A 80 -10.76 -14.62 1.60
CA ALA A 80 -11.52 -13.44 2.00
C ALA A 80 -13.01 -13.53 1.58
N PRO A 81 -13.92 -12.81 2.27
CA PRO A 81 -15.36 -12.80 1.97
C PRO A 81 -15.66 -12.31 0.56
N ASP A 82 -16.81 -12.73 0.03
CA ASP A 82 -17.29 -12.25 -1.26
C ASP A 82 -17.71 -10.76 -1.15
N GLY A 83 -17.52 -9.99 -2.23
CA GLY A 83 -17.93 -8.59 -2.29
C GLY A 83 -16.86 -7.55 -1.93
N LEU A 84 -15.66 -8.00 -1.55
CA LEU A 84 -14.50 -7.13 -1.42
C LEU A 84 -14.09 -6.53 -2.78
N LYS A 85 -13.66 -5.28 -2.74
CA LYS A 85 -13.15 -4.53 -3.87
C LYS A 85 -11.70 -4.89 -4.07
N GLU A 86 -11.40 -5.46 -5.23
CA GLU A 86 -10.05 -5.88 -5.56
C GLU A 86 -9.16 -4.66 -5.79
N TRP A 87 -8.06 -4.60 -5.05
CA TRP A 87 -7.05 -3.56 -5.19
C TRP A 87 -6.24 -3.76 -6.47
N THR A 88 -5.91 -2.64 -7.10
CA THR A 88 -4.94 -2.58 -8.19
C THR A 88 -3.64 -2.02 -7.61
N PRO A 89 -2.56 -2.81 -7.55
CA PRO A 89 -1.28 -2.33 -7.05
C PRO A 89 -0.81 -1.05 -7.76
N ILE A 90 -0.23 -0.13 -7.01
CA ILE A 90 0.37 1.09 -7.55
C ILE A 90 1.72 0.72 -8.19
N GLY A 91 1.89 1.02 -9.47
CA GLY A 91 3.10 0.69 -10.22
C GLY A 91 3.04 -0.71 -10.85
N THR A 92 3.51 -0.77 -12.09
CA THR A 92 3.71 -2.01 -12.86
C THR A 92 5.16 -2.11 -13.34
N TYR A 93 5.55 -3.24 -13.91
CA TYR A 93 6.87 -3.39 -14.53
C TYR A 93 7.13 -2.34 -15.63
N ASP A 94 6.11 -1.99 -16.43
CA ASP A 94 6.23 -1.02 -17.53
C ASP A 94 6.04 0.43 -17.06
N SER A 95 5.46 0.65 -15.88
CA SER A 95 5.20 1.97 -15.31
C SER A 95 5.38 1.89 -13.79
N PRO A 96 6.63 1.80 -13.31
CA PRO A 96 6.91 1.69 -11.88
C PRO A 96 6.61 3.00 -11.17
N PHE A 97 6.34 2.93 -9.87
CA PHE A 97 6.31 4.13 -9.05
C PHE A 97 7.74 4.61 -8.76
N SER A 98 8.01 5.89 -9.01
CA SER A 98 9.34 6.53 -8.88
C SER A 98 9.35 7.78 -8.01
N GLY A 99 8.23 8.11 -7.35
CA GLY A 99 8.10 9.27 -6.46
C GLY A 99 8.33 8.94 -4.99
N ILE A 100 8.00 9.88 -4.12
CA ILE A 100 7.93 9.70 -2.67
C ILE A 100 6.48 9.47 -2.28
N PHE A 101 6.20 8.38 -1.55
CA PHE A 101 4.93 8.17 -0.87
C PHE A 101 5.15 8.21 0.64
N ASP A 102 4.63 9.24 1.30
CA ASP A 102 4.73 9.43 2.75
C ASP A 102 3.37 9.20 3.41
N GLY A 103 3.24 8.10 4.15
CA GLY A 103 2.04 7.82 4.91
C GLY A 103 1.81 8.75 6.10
N GLN A 104 2.79 9.54 6.53
CA GLN A 104 2.72 10.40 7.71
C GLN A 104 2.25 9.68 9.00
N GLY A 105 2.44 8.37 9.08
CA GLY A 105 1.97 7.51 10.19
C GLY A 105 0.54 6.99 10.02
N HIS A 106 -0.15 7.31 8.93
CA HIS A 106 -1.46 6.78 8.58
C HIS A 106 -1.40 5.36 8.03
N THR A 107 -2.57 4.74 7.99
CA THR A 107 -2.76 3.36 7.57
C THR A 107 -3.58 3.23 6.29
N VAL A 108 -3.33 2.16 5.54
CA VAL A 108 -4.20 1.68 4.46
C VAL A 108 -4.75 0.32 4.87
N LYS A 109 -6.06 0.26 5.09
CA LYS A 109 -6.79 -0.89 5.59
C LYS A 109 -7.53 -1.62 4.48
N GLY A 110 -7.57 -2.95 4.57
CA GLY A 110 -8.43 -3.77 3.70
C GLY A 110 -7.91 -3.90 2.27
N VAL A 111 -6.59 -3.94 2.07
CA VAL A 111 -6.00 -4.26 0.76
C VAL A 111 -6.36 -5.71 0.44
N TYR A 112 -7.12 -5.91 -0.63
CA TYR A 112 -7.53 -7.24 -1.09
C TYR A 112 -7.02 -7.49 -2.51
N ILE A 113 -6.19 -8.52 -2.70
CA ILE A 113 -5.63 -8.88 -4.00
C ILE A 113 -5.69 -10.39 -4.20
N MET A 114 -6.23 -10.83 -5.34
CA MET A 114 -6.37 -12.24 -5.65
C MET A 114 -5.52 -12.67 -6.85
N ARG A 115 -4.56 -13.57 -6.61
CA ARG A 115 -3.80 -14.30 -7.65
C ARG A 115 -3.06 -13.40 -8.67
N LYS A 116 -2.53 -12.24 -8.24
CA LYS A 116 -1.73 -11.35 -9.10
C LYS A 116 -0.22 -11.54 -8.91
N ASN A 117 0.56 -11.24 -9.95
CA ASN A 117 2.01 -11.12 -9.82
C ASN A 117 2.36 -9.73 -9.30
N TYR A 118 3.43 -9.61 -8.51
CA TYR A 118 3.86 -8.35 -7.91
C TYR A 118 2.75 -7.74 -7.06
N ALA A 119 2.26 -8.52 -6.10
CA ALA A 119 1.13 -8.13 -5.28
C ALA A 119 1.61 -7.37 -4.03
N GLY A 120 0.93 -6.28 -3.71
CA GLY A 120 1.19 -5.38 -2.59
C GLY A 120 0.34 -4.12 -2.71
N LEU A 121 0.44 -3.20 -1.73
CA LEU A 121 -0.11 -1.86 -1.92
C LEU A 121 0.48 -1.22 -3.18
N PHE A 122 1.80 -1.37 -3.34
CA PHE A 122 2.56 -1.09 -4.55
C PHE A 122 2.95 -2.39 -5.24
N GLY A 123 2.81 -2.42 -6.56
CA GLY A 123 3.23 -3.57 -7.37
C GLY A 123 4.71 -3.52 -7.66
N TYR A 124 5.17 -2.39 -8.18
CA TYR A 124 6.55 -2.19 -8.61
C TYR A 124 7.05 -0.80 -8.21
N LEU A 125 8.13 -0.78 -7.42
CA LEU A 125 8.85 0.44 -7.03
C LEU A 125 10.21 0.46 -7.73
N ASP A 126 10.54 1.57 -8.40
CA ASP A 126 11.84 1.75 -9.06
C ASP A 126 12.29 3.21 -8.92
N GLY A 127 13.38 3.43 -8.19
CA GLY A 127 13.90 4.78 -7.89
C GLY A 127 13.08 5.62 -6.92
N GLY A 128 11.90 5.16 -6.49
CA GLY A 128 11.05 5.87 -5.52
C GLY A 128 11.31 5.52 -4.05
N THR A 129 10.58 6.20 -3.16
CA THR A 129 10.61 5.97 -1.71
C THR A 129 9.21 5.76 -1.17
N ILE A 130 9.01 4.75 -0.31
CA ILE A 130 7.78 4.55 0.45
C ILE A 130 8.10 4.62 1.93
N GLN A 131 7.44 5.51 2.67
CA GLN A 131 7.74 5.71 4.07
C GLN A 131 6.51 5.94 4.95
N ASN A 132 6.66 5.65 6.24
CA ASN A 132 5.72 5.99 7.31
C ASN A 132 4.27 5.51 7.08
N VAL A 133 4.07 4.38 6.39
CA VAL A 133 2.73 3.83 6.13
C VAL A 133 2.55 2.44 6.75
N GLY A 134 1.41 2.23 7.38
CA GLY A 134 0.95 0.91 7.81
C GLY A 134 -0.05 0.33 6.83
N VAL A 135 0.18 -0.89 6.31
CA VAL A 135 -0.86 -1.64 5.58
C VAL A 135 -1.44 -2.69 6.52
N VAL A 136 -2.74 -2.64 6.76
CA VAL A 136 -3.37 -3.40 7.84
C VAL A 136 -4.61 -4.15 7.41
N GLU A 137 -4.92 -5.24 8.12
CA GLU A 137 -6.17 -6.01 7.98
C GLU A 137 -6.43 -6.38 6.51
N SER A 138 -5.38 -6.88 5.85
CA SER A 138 -5.32 -7.07 4.41
C SER A 138 -5.14 -8.54 4.05
N ASN A 139 -5.55 -8.92 2.84
CA ASN A 139 -5.41 -10.28 2.32
C ASN A 139 -4.88 -10.22 0.89
N ILE A 140 -3.63 -10.65 0.74
CA ILE A 140 -2.87 -10.51 -0.49
C ILE A 140 -2.41 -11.89 -0.93
N SER A 141 -2.89 -12.33 -2.10
CA SER A 141 -2.52 -13.61 -2.69
C SER A 141 -2.05 -13.45 -4.13
N GLY A 142 -1.11 -14.29 -4.56
CA GLY A 142 -0.40 -14.03 -5.80
C GLY A 142 0.92 -14.78 -5.95
N SER A 143 1.81 -14.21 -6.78
CA SER A 143 3.23 -14.57 -6.82
C SER A 143 4.10 -13.32 -6.72
N ARG A 144 5.25 -13.41 -6.02
CA ARG A 144 6.10 -12.26 -5.64
C ARG A 144 5.28 -11.20 -4.88
N ILE A 145 4.99 -11.52 -3.63
CA ILE A 145 4.06 -10.77 -2.79
C ILE A 145 4.81 -10.07 -1.67
N GLY A 146 4.62 -8.76 -1.56
CA GLY A 146 4.97 -7.97 -0.39
C GLY A 146 3.75 -7.26 0.16
N GLY A 147 3.60 -7.21 1.49
CA GLY A 147 2.51 -6.45 2.11
C GLY A 147 2.50 -4.96 1.71
N ILE A 148 3.68 -4.39 1.49
CA ILE A 148 3.87 -3.02 0.99
C ILE A 148 4.20 -3.03 -0.50
N VAL A 149 5.25 -3.73 -0.93
CA VAL A 149 5.75 -3.71 -2.32
C VAL A 149 5.94 -5.12 -2.89
N GLY A 150 5.34 -5.42 -4.03
CA GLY A 150 5.57 -6.69 -4.73
C GLY A 150 7.03 -6.87 -5.20
N HIS A 151 7.55 -5.91 -5.95
CA HIS A 151 8.92 -5.88 -6.47
C HIS A 151 9.61 -4.54 -6.18
N ASN A 152 10.79 -4.58 -5.55
CA ASN A 152 11.45 -3.40 -5.00
C ASN A 152 12.82 -3.12 -5.65
N ARG A 153 12.96 -1.91 -6.20
CA ARG A 153 14.20 -1.25 -6.61
C ARG A 153 14.32 0.17 -6.07
N GLY A 154 13.62 0.46 -4.97
CA GLY A 154 13.62 1.76 -4.28
C GLY A 154 13.69 1.60 -2.77
N ASP A 155 13.55 2.71 -2.04
CA ASP A 155 13.73 2.73 -0.59
C ASP A 155 12.41 2.55 0.16
N ILE A 156 12.42 1.76 1.23
CA ILE A 156 11.27 1.56 2.12
C ILE A 156 11.70 1.81 3.57
N ASN A 157 11.07 2.78 4.24
CA ASN A 157 11.43 3.15 5.60
C ASN A 157 10.22 3.31 6.53
N SER A 158 10.31 2.75 7.74
CA SER A 158 9.29 2.96 8.78
C SER A 158 7.88 2.52 8.36
N CYS A 159 7.80 1.47 7.54
CA CYS A 159 6.55 0.89 7.07
C CYS A 159 6.24 -0.43 7.78
N TYR A 160 4.98 -0.78 7.89
CA TYR A 160 4.61 -2.06 8.50
C TYR A 160 3.43 -2.71 7.83
N TYR A 161 3.40 -4.04 7.86
CA TYR A 161 2.28 -4.81 7.34
C TYR A 161 1.68 -5.68 8.45
N THR A 162 0.35 -5.68 8.54
CA THR A 162 -0.41 -6.64 9.35
C THR A 162 -1.51 -7.24 8.48
N GLY A 163 -1.56 -8.57 8.41
CA GLY A 163 -2.46 -9.25 7.49
C GLY A 163 -1.87 -10.55 7.00
N GLU A 164 -2.58 -11.17 6.06
CA GLU A 164 -2.19 -12.47 5.51
C GLU A 164 -1.57 -12.31 4.13
N VAL A 165 -0.37 -12.87 3.98
CA VAL A 165 0.34 -12.98 2.71
C VAL A 165 0.37 -14.44 2.28
N VAL A 166 -0.23 -14.77 1.13
CA VAL A 166 -0.25 -16.16 0.63
C VAL A 166 0.31 -16.30 -0.78
N GLY A 167 1.53 -16.83 -0.89
CA GLY A 167 2.14 -17.14 -2.18
C GLY A 167 3.52 -17.79 -2.08
N PRO A 168 4.04 -18.33 -3.20
CA PRO A 168 5.28 -19.10 -3.22
C PRO A 168 6.54 -18.25 -3.01
N ILE A 169 6.50 -16.98 -3.40
CA ILE A 169 7.53 -15.98 -3.13
C ILE A 169 6.79 -14.86 -2.39
N SER A 170 6.91 -14.86 -1.07
CA SER A 170 6.18 -13.96 -0.18
C SER A 170 7.09 -13.43 0.91
N GLY A 171 6.98 -12.12 1.17
CA GLY A 171 7.57 -11.47 2.33
C GLY A 171 6.59 -10.48 2.93
N GLY A 172 6.68 -10.26 4.24
CA GLY A 172 5.72 -9.41 4.95
C GLY A 172 5.71 -7.96 4.47
N ILE A 173 6.87 -7.42 4.05
CA ILE A 173 7.01 -6.05 3.54
C ILE A 173 7.18 -6.05 2.03
N ILE A 174 8.12 -6.85 1.54
CA ILE A 174 8.46 -6.95 0.12
C ILE A 174 8.40 -8.38 -0.40
N GLY A 175 8.03 -8.57 -1.66
CA GLY A 175 8.08 -9.89 -2.31
C GLY A 175 9.44 -10.22 -2.91
N MET A 176 10.02 -9.28 -3.64
CA MET A 176 11.34 -9.41 -4.26
C MET A 176 12.09 -8.09 -4.14
N ARG A 177 13.40 -8.15 -3.85
CA ARG A 177 14.29 -6.99 -3.80
C ARG A 177 15.41 -7.17 -4.79
N GLU A 178 15.63 -6.15 -5.60
CA GLU A 178 16.78 -6.07 -6.49
C GLU A 178 17.70 -4.91 -6.07
N GLU A 179 17.12 -3.76 -5.71
CA GLU A 179 17.85 -2.56 -5.24
C GLU A 179 17.13 -1.86 -4.07
N GLY A 180 17.73 -0.79 -3.54
CA GLY A 180 17.16 0.11 -2.52
C GLY A 180 17.15 -0.42 -1.09
N ASP A 181 17.14 0.45 -0.09
CA ASP A 181 17.27 0.10 1.32
C ASP A 181 15.93 -0.13 2.00
N ILE A 182 15.90 -1.11 2.92
CA ILE A 182 14.71 -1.39 3.74
C ILE A 182 15.08 -1.27 5.20
N SER A 183 14.49 -0.31 5.89
CA SER A 183 14.84 0.02 7.27
C SER A 183 13.62 0.34 8.13
N ASN A 184 13.71 0.06 9.43
CA ASN A 184 12.65 0.32 10.41
C ASN A 184 11.29 -0.28 10.05
N CYS A 185 11.27 -1.33 9.23
CA CYS A 185 10.04 -1.98 8.81
C CYS A 185 9.77 -3.25 9.60
N TYR A 186 8.49 -3.58 9.83
CA TYR A 186 8.12 -4.82 10.52
C TYR A 186 6.83 -5.43 9.98
N TYR A 187 6.77 -6.75 10.04
CA TYR A 187 5.60 -7.54 9.71
C TYR A 187 5.08 -8.22 10.98
N SER A 188 3.74 -8.29 11.12
CA SER A 188 3.10 -9.14 12.12
C SER A 188 1.98 -9.95 11.48
N ASP A 189 2.05 -11.26 11.62
CA ASP A 189 1.08 -12.22 11.07
C ASP A 189 -0.19 -12.37 11.91
N ASN A 190 -0.28 -11.70 13.07
CA ASN A 190 -1.42 -11.65 14.02
C ASN A 190 -2.17 -12.97 14.31
N ILE A 191 -1.62 -14.15 13.97
CA ILE A 191 -2.14 -15.48 14.37
C ILE A 191 -1.70 -15.84 15.80
N GLY A 192 -1.48 -14.85 16.67
CA GLY A 192 -1.14 -15.06 18.08
C GLY A 192 0.25 -15.62 18.37
N GLN A 193 1.13 -15.72 17.37
CA GLN A 193 2.56 -16.01 17.56
C GLN A 193 3.32 -14.92 16.83
N GLY A 194 3.71 -13.85 17.53
CA GLY A 194 4.49 -12.77 16.94
C GLY A 194 5.80 -13.30 16.39
N VAL A 195 5.83 -13.67 15.11
CA VAL A 195 7.05 -13.98 14.40
C VAL A 195 7.54 -12.67 13.81
N VAL A 196 8.59 -12.10 14.41
CA VAL A 196 9.45 -11.14 13.71
C VAL A 196 10.14 -11.93 12.61
N VAL A 197 9.49 -12.01 11.43
CA VAL A 197 10.15 -12.60 10.27
C VAL A 197 11.09 -11.52 9.75
N ASN A 198 12.37 -11.64 10.13
CA ASN A 198 13.44 -10.95 9.44
C ASN A 198 13.22 -11.11 7.94
N LEU A 199 13.29 -9.99 7.21
CA LEU A 199 13.11 -9.91 5.77
C LEU A 199 13.67 -11.17 5.10
N MET A 200 12.80 -11.96 4.46
CA MET A 200 13.29 -12.92 3.49
C MET A 200 13.73 -12.11 2.26
N VAL A 201 14.98 -11.63 2.30
CA VAL A 201 15.68 -11.11 1.13
C VAL A 201 16.16 -12.35 0.39
N ILE A 202 15.42 -12.77 -0.64
CA ILE A 202 15.95 -13.74 -1.60
C ILE A 202 16.93 -12.94 -2.48
N PRO A 203 18.23 -13.28 -2.50
CA PRO A 203 19.22 -12.65 -3.36
C PRO A 203 18.98 -12.93 -4.85
#